data_AF-T2IAP7-F1
#
_entry.id   AF-T2IAP7-F1
#
_cell.length_a   1.000
_cell.length_b   1.000
_cell.length_c   1.000
_cell.angle_alpha   90.00
_cell.angle_beta   90.00
_cell.angle_gamma   90.00
#
_symmetry.space_group_name_H-M   'P 1'
#
loop_
_entity.id
_entity.type
_entity.pdbx_description
1 polymer ?
#
loop_
_entity_poly.entity_id
_entity_poly.type
_entity_poly.pdbx_seq_one_letter_code
_entity_poly.pdbx_strand_id
1 'polypeptide(L)'
;MELLPSEILAANKFEQSVLSLALINICNQDSHVGQTMKERYNTWKSETDDPINNPWLDLHQFTIYVPHPQQTYEDITLEEGLSLGYNIEVEPIIDQDSIPYNIPEGGHFVAVLKQNQVDGKFKIAATGMFIQPLAALSLDIVTDPEEGKYESMVIKHPIIRDYPQNFVQQIDQYLNREIHFKQLPNLVGYVDQTQNPDYRQPSWHEIYLEGQGLKLF
;
A
#
# COMPACT_ATOMS: atom_id res chain seq x y z
N MET A 1 -21.86 -1.00 -19.31
CA MET A 1 -21.63 -2.45 -19.19
C MET A 1 -21.42 -2.67 -17.71
N GLU A 2 -22.26 -3.46 -17.04
CA GLU A 2 -22.09 -3.70 -15.60
C GLU A 2 -20.74 -4.40 -15.37
N LEU A 3 -19.90 -3.85 -14.49
CA LEU A 3 -18.68 -4.52 -14.06
C LEU A 3 -19.05 -5.81 -13.33
N LEU A 4 -18.41 -6.91 -13.69
CA LEU A 4 -18.57 -8.16 -12.95
C LEU A 4 -17.96 -7.99 -11.55
N PRO A 5 -18.47 -8.67 -10.51
CA PRO A 5 -17.85 -8.65 -9.18
C PRO A 5 -16.37 -9.03 -9.19
N SER A 6 -15.94 -9.85 -10.16
CA SER A 6 -14.54 -10.21 -10.39
C SER A 6 -13.66 -9.06 -10.89
N GLU A 7 -14.25 -7.94 -11.30
CA GLU A 7 -13.54 -6.74 -11.76
C GLU A 7 -13.36 -5.71 -10.64
N ILE A 8 -14.17 -5.79 -9.59
CA ILE A 8 -14.04 -4.96 -8.37
C ILE A 8 -12.83 -5.43 -7.57
N LEU A 9 -12.00 -4.49 -7.09
CA LEU A 9 -10.82 -4.79 -6.28
C LEU A 9 -11.21 -5.36 -4.91
N ALA A 10 -10.39 -6.28 -4.39
CA ALA A 10 -10.55 -6.91 -3.08
C ALA A 10 -11.84 -7.73 -2.95
N ALA A 11 -12.49 -8.06 -4.07
CA ALA A 11 -13.68 -8.91 -4.10
C ALA A 11 -13.33 -10.38 -3.85
N ASN A 12 -12.08 -10.78 -4.08
CA ASN A 12 -11.58 -12.12 -3.78
C ASN A 12 -10.33 -12.10 -2.89
N LYS A 13 -10.02 -13.27 -2.33
CA LYS A 13 -8.92 -13.46 -1.38
C LYS A 13 -7.55 -13.19 -1.97
N PHE A 14 -7.33 -13.56 -3.23
CA PHE A 14 -6.05 -13.33 -3.90
C PHE A 14 -5.73 -11.83 -3.90
N GLU A 15 -6.69 -10.99 -4.28
CA GLU A 15 -6.53 -9.53 -4.30
C GLU A 15 -6.30 -8.97 -2.90
N GLN A 16 -7.03 -9.46 -1.89
CA GLN A 16 -6.81 -9.07 -0.50
C GLN A 16 -5.41 -9.45 0.00
N SER A 17 -4.91 -10.64 -0.36
CA SER A 17 -3.55 -11.09 -0.05
C SER A 17 -2.48 -10.23 -0.73
N VAL A 18 -2.68 -9.87 -1.99
CA VAL A 18 -1.76 -8.97 -2.72
C VAL A 18 -1.69 -7.60 -2.04
N LEU A 19 -2.83 -7.00 -1.68
CA LEU A 19 -2.86 -5.70 -0.99
C LEU A 19 -2.23 -5.77 0.40
N SER A 20 -2.42 -6.88 1.12
CA SER A 20 -1.81 -7.11 2.43
C SER A 20 -0.28 -7.21 2.33
N LEU A 21 0.24 -7.97 1.37
CA LEU A 21 1.67 -8.05 1.11
C LEU A 21 2.25 -6.73 0.62
N ALA A 22 1.48 -5.97 -0.17
CA ALA A 22 1.90 -4.66 -0.60
C ALA A 22 2.11 -3.74 0.61
N LEU A 23 1.13 -3.70 1.52
CA LEU A 23 1.21 -2.93 2.74
C LEU A 23 2.36 -3.38 3.66
N ILE A 24 2.61 -4.69 3.76
CA ILE A 24 3.77 -5.25 4.48
C ILE A 24 5.09 -4.71 3.94
N ASN A 25 5.28 -4.76 2.63
CA ASN A 25 6.52 -4.30 2.00
C ASN A 25 6.68 -2.78 2.15
N ILE A 26 5.59 -2.00 1.96
CA ILE A 26 5.62 -0.54 2.08
C ILE A 26 5.94 -0.09 3.52
N CYS A 27 5.46 -0.81 4.54
CA CYS A 27 5.70 -0.48 5.95
C CYS A 27 7.14 -0.75 6.42
N ASN A 28 7.85 -1.68 5.77
CA ASN A 28 9.17 -2.12 6.20
C ASN A 28 10.26 -1.40 5.40
N GLN A 29 11.05 -0.54 6.05
CA GLN A 29 12.11 0.22 5.38
C GLN A 29 13.23 -0.68 4.83
N ASP A 30 13.43 -1.86 5.44
CA ASP A 30 14.43 -2.84 5.00
C ASP A 30 13.92 -3.76 3.88
N SER A 31 12.64 -3.63 3.47
CA SER A 31 12.12 -4.35 2.30
C SER A 31 12.76 -3.84 1.02
N HIS A 32 12.64 -4.61 -0.07
CA HIS A 32 13.06 -4.16 -1.40
C HIS A 32 12.46 -2.80 -1.76
N VAL A 33 11.16 -2.62 -1.51
CA VAL A 33 10.41 -1.40 -1.78
C VAL A 33 10.90 -0.23 -0.94
N GLY A 34 11.17 -0.46 0.36
CA GLY A 34 11.73 0.55 1.26
C GLY A 34 13.12 1.03 0.82
N GLN A 35 13.98 0.09 0.39
CA GLN A 35 15.30 0.42 -0.16
C GLN A 35 15.17 1.17 -1.49
N THR A 36 14.30 0.74 -2.40
CA THR A 36 14.03 1.45 -3.66
C THR A 36 13.54 2.88 -3.42
N MET A 37 12.60 3.07 -2.49
CA MET A 37 12.13 4.41 -2.11
C MET A 37 13.28 5.29 -1.65
N LYS A 38 14.16 4.77 -0.76
CA LYS A 38 15.31 5.50 -0.25
C LYS A 38 16.31 5.87 -1.36
N GLU A 39 16.58 4.96 -2.29
CA GLU A 39 17.45 5.21 -3.44
C GLU A 39 16.89 6.29 -4.37
N ARG A 40 15.60 6.19 -4.72
CA ARG A 40 14.89 7.18 -5.54
C ARG A 40 14.88 8.55 -4.88
N TYR A 41 14.57 8.59 -3.60
CA TYR A 41 14.57 9.82 -2.81
C TYR A 41 15.93 10.50 -2.78
N ASN A 42 17.00 9.74 -2.48
CA ASN A 42 18.35 10.30 -2.42
C ASN A 42 18.79 10.85 -3.78
N THR A 43 18.42 10.16 -4.86
CA THR A 43 18.68 10.61 -6.24
C THR A 43 17.96 11.93 -6.49
N TRP A 44 16.65 11.99 -6.22
CA TRP A 44 15.85 13.20 -6.37
C TRP A 44 16.40 14.39 -5.57
N LYS A 45 16.74 14.20 -4.28
CA LYS A 45 17.31 15.27 -3.45
C LYS A 45 18.66 15.77 -3.96
N SER A 46 19.50 14.86 -4.46
CA SER A 46 20.79 15.22 -5.05
C SER A 46 20.65 16.06 -6.33
N GLU A 47 19.59 15.84 -7.11
CA GLU A 47 19.29 16.63 -8.31
C GLU A 47 18.74 18.03 -7.97
N THR A 48 18.05 18.16 -6.83
CA THR A 48 17.47 19.43 -6.36
C THR A 48 18.39 20.26 -5.46
N ASP A 49 19.57 19.74 -5.06
CA ASP A 49 20.50 20.33 -4.08
C ASP A 49 19.86 20.59 -2.69
N ASP A 50 18.82 19.82 -2.37
CA ASP A 50 18.12 19.88 -1.09
C ASP A 50 18.75 18.90 -0.08
N PRO A 51 18.71 19.20 1.23
CA PRO A 51 19.23 18.30 2.25
C PRO A 51 18.46 16.97 2.30
N ILE A 52 19.20 15.87 2.39
CA ILE A 52 18.64 14.54 2.61
C ILE A 52 18.07 14.46 4.03
N ASN A 53 16.78 14.15 4.11
CA ASN A 53 16.02 13.93 5.34
C ASN A 53 15.49 12.48 5.35
N ASN A 54 14.58 12.19 6.28
CA ASN A 54 13.82 10.94 6.27
C ASN A 54 12.90 10.90 5.04
N PRO A 55 13.06 9.94 4.10
CA PRO A 55 12.27 9.90 2.86
C PRO A 55 10.77 9.68 3.11
N TRP A 56 10.39 9.12 4.26
CA TRP A 56 8.99 8.97 4.67
C TRP A 56 8.31 10.28 5.09
N LEU A 57 9.05 11.41 5.16
CA LEU A 57 8.47 12.73 5.40
C LEU A 57 8.09 13.47 4.11
N ASP A 58 8.69 13.09 2.98
CA ASP A 58 8.38 13.66 1.68
C ASP A 58 7.34 12.81 0.94
N LEU A 59 6.55 13.46 0.08
CA LEU A 59 5.45 12.81 -0.59
C LEU A 59 5.94 11.87 -1.69
N HIS A 60 5.41 10.64 -1.68
CA HIS A 60 5.71 9.61 -2.67
C HIS A 60 4.40 9.02 -3.20
N GLN A 61 4.45 8.47 -4.41
CA GLN A 61 3.42 7.62 -4.96
C GLN A 61 3.88 6.16 -4.88
N PHE A 62 3.05 5.32 -4.28
CA PHE A 62 3.14 3.87 -4.41
C PHE A 62 2.15 3.39 -5.47
N THR A 63 2.65 2.71 -6.48
CA THR A 63 1.84 2.04 -7.51
C THR A 63 1.83 0.55 -7.22
N ILE A 64 0.67 0.00 -6.84
CA ILE A 64 0.50 -1.42 -6.51
C ILE A 64 -0.16 -2.12 -7.69
N TYR A 65 0.53 -3.11 -8.26
CA TYR A 65 0.02 -3.95 -9.33
C TYR A 65 -0.61 -5.21 -8.74
N VAL A 66 -1.87 -5.46 -9.07
CA VAL A 66 -2.64 -6.65 -8.71
C VAL A 66 -2.77 -7.51 -9.96
N PRO A 67 -1.85 -8.47 -10.18
CA PRO A 67 -1.82 -9.27 -11.39
C PRO A 67 -2.98 -10.26 -11.44
N HIS A 68 -3.22 -10.86 -12.60
CA HIS A 68 -4.13 -11.99 -12.68
C HIS A 68 -3.57 -13.19 -11.87
N PRO A 69 -4.37 -13.98 -11.14
CA PRO A 69 -3.88 -15.09 -10.32
C PRO A 69 -3.13 -16.20 -11.07
N GLN A 70 -3.29 -16.25 -12.39
CA GLN A 70 -2.64 -17.21 -13.29
C GLN A 70 -1.46 -16.58 -14.06
N GLN A 71 -1.02 -15.38 -13.69
CA GLN A 71 0.14 -14.73 -14.31
C GLN A 71 1.43 -15.48 -13.96
N THR A 72 2.35 -15.56 -14.91
CA THR A 72 3.68 -16.14 -14.72
C THR A 72 4.76 -15.07 -14.86
N TYR A 73 5.84 -15.19 -14.10
CA TYR A 73 7.09 -14.44 -14.31
C TYR A 73 8.15 -15.37 -14.94
N GLU A 74 9.17 -14.80 -15.58
CA GLU A 74 10.16 -15.56 -16.36
C GLU A 74 11.03 -16.47 -15.48
N ASP A 75 11.50 -15.98 -14.32
CA ASP A 75 12.49 -16.69 -13.48
C ASP A 75 12.07 -16.88 -12.02
N ILE A 76 10.87 -16.43 -11.65
CA ILE A 76 10.39 -16.42 -10.27
C ILE A 76 8.91 -16.81 -10.22
N THR A 77 8.46 -17.42 -9.13
CA THR A 77 7.02 -17.68 -8.96
C THR A 77 6.28 -16.37 -8.68
N LEU A 78 4.99 -16.32 -9.05
CA LEU A 78 4.12 -15.18 -8.70
C LEU A 78 4.15 -14.91 -7.19
N GLU A 79 4.07 -15.96 -6.39
CA GLU A 79 4.05 -15.88 -4.92
C GLU A 79 5.34 -15.31 -4.34
N GLU A 80 6.49 -15.71 -4.89
CA GLU A 80 7.80 -15.22 -4.45
C GLU A 80 8.00 -13.76 -4.87
N GLY A 81 7.64 -13.38 -6.10
CA GLY A 81 7.68 -11.99 -6.55
C GLY A 81 6.80 -11.06 -5.72
N LEU A 82 5.59 -11.50 -5.37
CA LEU A 82 4.68 -10.76 -4.49
C LEU A 82 5.21 -10.66 -3.05
N SER A 83 5.85 -11.71 -2.54
CA SER A 83 6.48 -11.69 -1.21
C SER A 83 7.60 -10.67 -1.12
N LEU A 84 8.36 -10.48 -2.21
CA LEU A 84 9.45 -9.51 -2.34
C LEU A 84 8.97 -8.10 -2.73
N GLY A 85 7.66 -7.91 -3.00
CA GLY A 85 7.10 -6.62 -3.39
C GLY A 85 7.43 -6.18 -4.82
N TYR A 86 7.77 -7.11 -5.72
CA TYR A 86 8.08 -6.80 -7.14
C TYR A 86 6.89 -6.23 -7.92
N ASN A 87 5.69 -6.34 -7.37
CA ASN A 87 4.49 -5.74 -7.91
C ASN A 87 4.24 -4.31 -7.39
N ILE A 88 5.26 -3.65 -6.84
CA ILE A 88 5.14 -2.30 -6.28
C ILE A 88 6.22 -1.41 -6.87
N GLU A 89 5.79 -0.27 -7.39
CA GLU A 89 6.68 0.82 -7.78
C GLU A 89 6.52 1.98 -6.81
N VAL A 90 7.60 2.73 -6.61
CA VAL A 90 7.61 3.92 -5.77
C VAL A 90 8.38 5.03 -6.45
N GLU A 91 7.75 6.20 -6.54
CA GLU A 91 8.33 7.40 -7.14
C GLU A 91 8.04 8.63 -6.26
N PRO A 92 8.97 9.60 -6.16
CA PRO A 92 8.71 10.86 -5.48
C PRO A 92 7.66 11.69 -6.24
N ILE A 93 6.75 12.35 -5.52
CA ILE A 93 5.81 13.30 -6.12
C ILE A 93 6.42 14.70 -6.04
N ILE A 94 6.82 15.22 -7.21
CA ILE A 94 7.40 16.56 -7.32
C ILE A 94 6.31 17.64 -7.32
N ASP A 95 5.19 17.36 -7.99
CA ASP A 95 4.05 18.28 -8.10
C ASP A 95 2.83 17.72 -7.37
N GLN A 96 2.50 18.29 -6.22
CA GLN A 96 1.34 17.88 -5.42
C GLN A 96 0.01 18.25 -6.09
N ASP A 97 -0.01 19.23 -6.99
CA ASP A 97 -1.22 19.61 -7.72
C ASP A 97 -1.57 18.58 -8.81
N SER A 98 -0.63 17.66 -9.12
CA SER A 98 -0.85 16.58 -10.09
C SER A 98 -1.66 15.40 -9.55
N ILE A 99 -1.89 15.35 -8.23
CA ILE A 99 -2.67 14.28 -7.59
C ILE A 99 -4.04 14.80 -7.14
N PRO A 100 -5.13 14.03 -7.33
CA PRO A 100 -6.49 14.45 -6.97
C PRO A 100 -6.76 14.36 -5.46
N TYR A 101 -5.73 14.14 -4.63
CA TYR A 101 -5.83 13.95 -3.19
C TYR A 101 -5.04 15.03 -2.46
N ASN A 102 -5.64 15.59 -1.42
CA ASN A 102 -4.94 16.48 -0.51
C ASN A 102 -4.26 15.65 0.60
N ILE A 103 -3.01 15.26 0.38
CA ILE A 103 -2.32 14.29 1.25
C ILE A 103 -1.65 15.02 2.42
N PRO A 104 -2.02 14.74 3.69
CA PRO A 104 -1.33 15.31 4.84
C PRO A 104 0.07 14.70 5.04
N GLU A 105 0.94 15.40 5.79
CA GLU A 105 2.27 14.88 6.16
C GLU A 105 2.17 13.51 6.85
N GLY A 106 3.08 12.58 6.55
CA GLY A 106 2.99 11.20 7.02
C GLY A 106 2.02 10.33 6.21
N GLY A 107 1.45 10.88 5.13
CA GLY A 107 0.68 10.17 4.12
C GLY A 107 1.45 10.06 2.80
N HIS A 108 1.17 9.00 2.06
CA HIS A 108 1.68 8.80 0.70
C HIS A 108 0.54 8.49 -0.26
N PHE A 109 0.66 8.92 -1.51
CA PHE A 109 -0.34 8.60 -2.53
C PHE A 109 -0.24 7.12 -2.90
N VAL A 110 -1.38 6.47 -3.12
CA VAL A 110 -1.45 5.08 -3.55
C VAL A 110 -2.33 4.98 -4.77
N ALA A 111 -1.83 4.33 -5.81
CA ALA A 111 -2.59 3.90 -6.98
C ALA A 111 -2.55 2.38 -7.06
N VAL A 112 -3.71 1.73 -7.13
CA VAL A 112 -3.80 0.28 -7.32
C VAL A 112 -4.28 0.02 -8.74
N LEU A 113 -3.49 -0.75 -9.50
CA LEU A 113 -3.88 -1.21 -10.82
C LEU A 113 -4.15 -2.71 -10.79
N LYS A 114 -5.23 -3.14 -11.44
CA LYS A 114 -5.65 -4.52 -11.53
C LYS A 114 -5.62 -5.03 -12.96
N GLN A 115 -5.24 -6.30 -13.11
CA GLN A 115 -5.23 -7.02 -14.37
C GLN A 115 -6.33 -8.10 -14.35
N ASN A 116 -7.38 -7.93 -15.16
CA ASN A 116 -8.54 -8.83 -15.17
C ASN A 116 -8.37 -10.08 -16.07
N GLN A 117 -7.36 -10.10 -16.94
CA GLN A 117 -7.09 -11.20 -17.88
C GLN A 117 -5.61 -11.55 -17.83
N VAL A 118 -5.26 -12.82 -18.02
CA VAL A 118 -3.85 -13.25 -18.22
C VAL A 118 -3.27 -12.47 -19.41
N ASP A 119 -2.10 -11.86 -19.22
CA ASP A 119 -1.44 -10.97 -20.19
C ASP A 119 -2.28 -9.75 -20.62
N GLY A 120 -3.33 -9.42 -19.88
CA GLY A 120 -4.14 -8.22 -20.07
C GLY A 120 -3.43 -6.95 -19.63
N LYS A 121 -4.02 -5.80 -19.95
CA LYS A 121 -3.54 -4.51 -19.44
C LYS A 121 -3.98 -4.29 -18.00
N PHE A 122 -3.10 -3.69 -17.21
CA PHE A 122 -3.43 -3.11 -15.92
C PHE A 122 -4.33 -1.88 -16.09
N LYS A 123 -5.35 -1.77 -15.24
CA LYS A 123 -6.28 -0.63 -15.17
C LYS A 123 -6.41 -0.16 -13.72
N ILE A 124 -6.60 1.15 -13.52
CA ILE A 124 -6.83 1.70 -12.18
C ILE A 124 -8.07 1.03 -11.58
N ALA A 125 -7.89 0.46 -10.39
CA ALA A 125 -8.91 -0.23 -9.62
C ALA A 125 -9.17 0.46 -8.27
N ALA A 126 -8.18 1.19 -7.74
CA ALA A 126 -8.36 2.08 -6.61
C ALA A 126 -7.31 3.19 -6.61
N THR A 127 -7.62 4.28 -5.94
CA THR A 127 -6.66 5.32 -5.54
C THR A 127 -6.87 5.65 -4.08
N GLY A 128 -5.87 6.23 -3.41
CA GLY A 128 -6.04 6.63 -2.03
C GLY A 128 -4.71 6.95 -1.36
N MET A 129 -4.60 6.61 -0.09
CA MET A 129 -3.48 6.99 0.75
C MET A 129 -2.96 5.83 1.58
N PHE A 130 -1.64 5.73 1.67
CA PHE A 130 -0.96 5.01 2.74
C PHE A 130 -0.76 5.98 3.90
N ILE A 131 -1.26 5.62 5.09
CA ILE A 131 -1.13 6.41 6.32
C ILE A 131 -0.04 5.77 7.16
N GLN A 132 1.17 6.32 7.09
CA GLN A 132 2.38 5.67 7.58
C GLN A 132 2.32 5.33 9.07
N PRO A 133 1.96 6.25 9.99
CA PRO A 133 1.95 5.93 11.42
C PRO A 133 1.03 4.74 11.72
N LEU A 134 -0.08 4.64 11.00
CA LEU A 134 -1.11 3.64 11.22
C LEU A 134 -0.85 2.30 10.52
N ALA A 135 0.18 2.20 9.66
CA ALA A 135 0.42 1.03 8.83
C ALA A 135 -0.86 0.56 8.08
N ALA A 136 -1.56 1.51 7.44
CA ALA A 136 -2.85 1.25 6.80
C ALA A 136 -3.00 1.94 5.44
N LEU A 137 -3.73 1.30 4.53
CA LEU A 137 -4.19 1.91 3.28
C LEU A 137 -5.64 2.36 3.45
N SER A 138 -5.94 3.60 3.10
CA SER A 138 -7.29 4.12 2.92
C SER A 138 -7.50 4.32 1.42
N LEU A 139 -8.32 3.46 0.81
CA LEU A 139 -8.48 3.37 -0.65
C LEU A 139 -9.92 3.66 -1.05
N ASP A 140 -10.10 4.37 -2.15
CA ASP A 140 -11.37 4.52 -2.87
C ASP A 140 -11.36 3.54 -4.04
N ILE A 141 -12.12 2.45 -3.91
CA ILE A 141 -12.21 1.37 -4.89
C ILE A 141 -13.20 1.77 -5.98
N VAL A 142 -12.77 1.66 -7.24
CA VAL A 142 -13.63 1.89 -8.40
C VAL A 142 -14.66 0.77 -8.49
N THR A 143 -15.94 1.11 -8.34
CA THR A 143 -17.07 0.17 -8.49
C THR A 143 -17.82 0.40 -9.80
N ASP A 144 -17.80 1.62 -10.35
CA ASP A 144 -18.25 1.94 -11.70
C ASP A 144 -17.47 3.13 -12.28
N PRO A 145 -16.52 2.93 -13.20
CA PRO A 145 -15.72 4.01 -13.78
C PRO A 145 -16.52 4.91 -14.73
N GLU A 146 -17.56 4.39 -15.40
CA GLU A 146 -18.37 5.16 -16.34
C GLU A 146 -19.32 6.11 -15.59
N GLU A 147 -19.82 5.68 -14.44
CA GLU A 147 -20.67 6.49 -13.56
C GLU A 147 -19.87 7.24 -12.47
N GLY A 148 -18.55 7.06 -12.40
CA GLY A 148 -17.69 7.69 -11.39
C GLY A 148 -18.03 7.27 -9.96
N LYS A 149 -18.40 5.99 -9.75
CA LYS A 149 -18.73 5.43 -8.44
C LYS A 149 -17.52 4.77 -7.80
N TYR A 150 -17.38 5.05 -6.51
CA TYR A 150 -16.30 4.55 -5.67
C TYR A 150 -16.84 4.07 -4.33
N GLU A 151 -16.16 3.11 -3.70
CA GLU A 151 -16.41 2.64 -2.34
C GLU A 151 -15.12 2.74 -1.51
N SER A 152 -15.17 3.42 -0.37
CA SER A 152 -14.01 3.57 0.50
C SER A 152 -13.78 2.30 1.33
N MET A 153 -12.54 1.82 1.34
CA MET A 153 -12.08 0.65 2.07
C MET A 153 -10.78 0.97 2.81
N VAL A 154 -10.69 0.53 4.07
CA VAL A 154 -9.46 0.61 4.84
C VAL A 154 -8.84 -0.78 4.98
N ILE A 155 -7.59 -0.91 4.51
CA ILE A 155 -6.78 -2.12 4.61
C ILE A 155 -5.76 -1.93 5.73
N LYS A 156 -5.81 -2.82 6.72
CA LYS A 156 -4.91 -2.83 7.87
C LYS A 156 -3.75 -3.76 7.60
N HIS A 157 -2.58 -3.44 8.14
CA HIS A 157 -1.46 -4.37 8.16
C HIS A 157 -1.87 -5.68 8.86
N PRO A 158 -1.68 -6.85 8.24
CA PRO A 158 -2.28 -8.11 8.70
C PRO A 158 -1.74 -8.60 10.05
N ILE A 159 -0.46 -8.34 10.35
CA ILE A 159 0.18 -8.79 11.59
C ILE A 159 -0.23 -7.96 12.81
N ILE A 160 -0.64 -6.71 12.62
CA ILE A 160 -0.96 -5.80 13.73
C ILE A 160 -2.35 -6.15 14.26
N ARG A 161 -2.43 -6.68 15.49
CA ARG A 161 -3.70 -7.15 16.07
C ARG A 161 -4.51 -6.04 16.73
N ASP A 162 -3.81 -5.18 17.46
CA ASP A 162 -4.44 -4.24 18.38
C ASP A 162 -4.46 -2.84 17.80
N TYR A 163 -5.23 -2.66 16.73
CA TYR A 163 -5.56 -1.33 16.25
C TYR A 163 -6.40 -0.59 17.32
N PRO A 164 -6.20 0.73 17.49
CA PRO A 164 -7.02 1.54 18.39
C PRO A 164 -8.52 1.38 18.11
N GLN A 165 -9.33 1.37 19.17
CA GLN A 165 -10.79 1.23 19.02
C GLN A 165 -11.41 2.36 18.19
N ASN A 166 -10.84 3.57 18.28
CA ASN A 166 -11.25 4.76 17.53
C ASN A 166 -10.47 4.96 16.22
N PHE A 167 -9.83 3.91 15.69
CA PHE A 167 -8.95 3.98 14.52
C PHE A 167 -9.60 4.62 13.29
N VAL A 168 -10.86 4.26 12.97
CA VAL A 168 -11.57 4.85 11.81
C VAL A 168 -11.76 6.36 12.01
N GLN A 169 -12.18 6.77 13.21
CA GLN A 169 -12.31 8.18 13.55
C GLN A 169 -10.95 8.91 13.46
N GLN A 170 -9.86 8.28 13.89
CA GLN A 170 -8.51 8.87 13.79
C GLN A 170 -8.08 9.06 12.34
N ILE A 171 -8.42 8.13 11.44
CA ILE A 171 -8.20 8.30 10.00
C ILE A 171 -8.98 9.52 9.52
N ASP A 172 -10.28 9.61 9.79
CA ASP A 172 -11.12 10.73 9.34
C ASP A 172 -10.56 12.08 9.83
N GLN A 173 -10.21 12.17 11.12
CA GLN A 173 -9.62 13.37 11.71
C GLN A 173 -8.27 13.74 11.06
N TYR A 174 -7.45 12.74 10.75
CA TYR A 174 -6.16 12.95 10.08
C TYR A 174 -6.35 13.44 8.64
N LEU A 175 -7.22 12.78 7.87
CA LEU A 175 -7.53 13.16 6.49
C LEU A 175 -8.16 14.56 6.41
N ASN A 176 -8.96 14.94 7.39
CA ASN A 176 -9.55 16.28 7.52
C ASN A 176 -8.59 17.31 8.15
N ARG A 177 -7.34 16.93 8.47
CA ARG A 177 -6.32 17.79 9.11
C ARG A 177 -6.73 18.36 10.47
N GLU A 178 -7.65 17.69 11.16
CA GLU A 178 -8.05 18.01 12.53
C GLU A 178 -6.97 17.57 13.53
N ILE A 179 -6.24 16.49 13.20
CA ILE A 179 -5.09 16.01 13.97
C ILE A 179 -3.85 15.92 13.09
N HIS A 180 -2.70 16.13 13.70
CA HIS A 180 -1.39 16.01 13.05
C HIS A 180 -0.92 14.55 13.06
N PHE A 181 -0.12 14.12 12.09
CA PHE A 181 0.33 12.72 11.99
C PHE A 181 1.05 12.22 13.25
N LYS A 182 1.82 13.09 13.93
CA LYS A 182 2.50 12.80 15.21
C LYS A 182 1.53 12.48 16.37
N GLN A 183 0.24 12.77 16.23
CA GLN A 183 -0.80 12.43 17.20
C GLN A 183 -1.43 11.05 16.92
N LEU A 184 -1.16 10.46 15.76
CA LEU A 184 -1.53 9.08 15.45
C LEU A 184 -0.61 8.11 16.21
N PRO A 185 -1.11 6.92 16.59
CA PRO A 185 -0.27 5.88 17.14
C PRO A 185 0.74 5.39 16.10
N ASN A 186 2.00 5.20 16.53
CA ASN A 186 3.08 4.70 15.69
C ASN A 186 3.01 3.16 15.55
N LEU A 187 1.95 2.65 14.92
CA LEU A 187 1.74 1.22 14.68
C LEU A 187 2.77 0.63 13.71
N VAL A 188 3.24 1.40 12.74
CA VAL A 188 4.29 0.97 11.80
C VAL A 188 5.58 0.56 12.52
N GLY A 189 5.88 1.16 13.68
CA GLY A 189 7.05 0.77 14.49
C GLY A 189 7.03 -0.70 14.95
N TYR A 190 5.89 -1.39 14.94
CA TYR A 190 5.82 -2.83 15.22
C TYR A 190 6.24 -3.71 14.03
N VAL A 191 6.19 -3.19 12.81
CA VAL A 191 6.31 -3.95 11.55
C VAL A 191 7.34 -3.35 10.59
N ASP A 192 8.23 -2.52 11.13
CA ASP A 192 9.36 -1.92 10.43
C ASP A 192 10.64 -2.45 11.09
N GLN A 193 11.46 -3.20 10.35
CA GLN A 193 12.64 -3.87 10.92
C GLN A 193 13.70 -2.89 11.44
N THR A 194 13.67 -1.64 10.97
CA THR A 194 14.54 -0.59 11.49
C THR A 194 14.15 -0.11 12.89
N GLN A 195 12.89 -0.32 13.29
CA GLN A 195 12.35 0.04 14.61
C GLN A 195 12.11 -1.18 15.50
N ASN A 196 11.76 -2.32 14.91
CA ASN A 196 11.54 -3.60 15.58
C ASN A 196 12.36 -4.71 14.89
N PRO A 197 13.61 -4.95 15.32
CA PRO A 197 14.46 -5.98 14.73
C PRO A 197 13.91 -7.41 14.86
N ASP A 198 13.00 -7.65 15.80
CA ASP A 198 12.34 -8.96 15.99
C ASP A 198 11.20 -9.18 14.98
N TYR A 199 10.79 -8.14 14.23
CA TYR A 199 9.79 -8.28 13.19
C TYR A 199 10.31 -9.16 12.05
N ARG A 200 9.50 -10.17 11.71
CA ARG A 200 9.69 -11.03 10.55
C ARG A 200 8.55 -10.81 9.58
N GLN A 201 8.91 -10.40 8.37
CA GLN A 201 7.99 -10.29 7.24
C GLN A 201 7.37 -11.67 6.91
N PRO A 202 6.03 -11.76 6.81
CA PRO A 202 5.35 -12.99 6.45
C PRO A 202 5.47 -13.26 4.95
N SER A 203 5.48 -14.54 4.58
CA SER A 203 5.44 -15.01 3.19
C SER A 203 4.03 -14.96 2.61
N TRP A 204 3.93 -15.02 1.28
CA TRP A 204 2.66 -15.20 0.56
C TRP A 204 1.81 -16.33 1.15
N HIS A 205 2.41 -17.50 1.39
CA HIS A 205 1.69 -18.66 1.90
C HIS A 205 1.03 -18.38 3.26
N GLU A 206 1.75 -17.70 4.16
CA GLU A 206 1.24 -17.38 5.50
C GLU A 206 0.07 -16.38 5.44
N ILE A 207 0.19 -15.34 4.60
CA ILE A 207 -0.88 -14.36 4.38
C ILE A 207 -2.10 -14.99 3.70
N TYR A 208 -1.88 -15.85 2.71
CA TYR A 208 -2.95 -16.52 2.00
C TYR A 208 -3.72 -17.50 2.90
N LEU A 209 -3.03 -18.20 3.81
CA LEU A 209 -3.64 -19.07 4.81
C LEU A 209 -4.37 -18.31 5.92
N GLU A 210 -3.85 -17.15 6.37
CA GLU A 210 -4.54 -16.31 7.33
C GLU A 210 -5.90 -15.84 6.82
N GLY A 211 -5.99 -15.51 5.52
CA GLY A 211 -7.25 -15.24 4.82
C GLY A 211 -8.23 -16.42 4.76
N GLN A 212 -7.87 -17.61 5.25
CA GLN A 212 -8.73 -18.78 5.41
C GLN A 212 -9.24 -18.97 6.85
N GLY A 213 -8.93 -18.05 7.78
CA GLY A 213 -9.31 -18.14 9.19
C GLY A 213 -8.34 -18.96 10.05
N LEU A 214 -7.21 -19.38 9.49
CA LEU A 214 -6.12 -20.02 10.21
C LEU A 214 -5.18 -18.93 10.74
N LYS A 215 -5.29 -18.58 12.02
CA LYS A 215 -4.33 -17.65 12.65
C LYS A 215 -2.98 -18.36 12.76
N LEU A 216 -2.04 -18.00 11.89
CA LEU A 216 -0.67 -18.55 11.88
C LEU A 216 0.30 -17.76 12.76
N PHE A 217 -0.14 -16.62 13.29
CA PHE A 217 0.61 -15.79 14.20
C PHE A 217 -0.23 -15.54 15.44
#